data_AF-A0A2R6BLP5-F1
#
_entry.id   AF-A0A2R6BLP5-F1
#
_cell.length_a   1.000
_cell.length_b   1.000
_cell.length_c   1.000
_cell.angle_alpha   90.00
_cell.angle_beta   90.00
_cell.angle_gamma   90.00
#
_symmetry.space_group_name_H-M   'P 1'
#
loop_
_entity.id
_entity.type
_entity.pdbx_description
1 polymer ?
#
loop_
_entity_poly.entity_id
_entity_poly.type
_entity_poly.pdbx_seq_one_letter_code
_entity_poly.pdbx_strand_id
1 'polypeptide(L)'
;MLYGVAGVLRSYSLEYDCGEQLEPLPRAYRDVVNRVLEELWGNIEWGKKKVKGNKQWRLLPRYTVDIHSGEYKRALRDSLLEDWPYAAHWVDSAIKTAYSIFKSWRKNYL
;
A
#
# COMPACT_ATOMS: atom_id res chain seq x y z
N MET A 1 -23.35 12.74 -36.53
CA MET A 1 -23.35 13.14 -35.10
C MET A 1 -23.37 11.85 -34.29
N LEU A 2 -22.23 11.45 -33.74
CA LEU A 2 -22.03 10.18 -33.02
C LEU A 2 -22.40 10.39 -31.55
N TYR A 3 -23.38 9.64 -31.03
CA TYR A 3 -23.57 9.50 -29.58
C TYR A 3 -23.02 8.14 -29.16
N GLY A 4 -21.76 8.15 -28.71
CA GLY A 4 -21.17 7.04 -27.99
C GLY A 4 -21.80 6.96 -26.60
N VAL A 5 -22.35 5.79 -26.28
CA VAL A 5 -22.86 5.45 -24.95
C VAL A 5 -21.67 5.37 -23.99
N ALA A 6 -21.29 6.50 -23.38
CA ALA A 6 -20.44 6.50 -22.20
C ALA A 6 -21.28 5.94 -21.05
N GLY A 7 -21.18 4.63 -20.83
CA GLY A 7 -21.76 3.99 -19.66
C GLY A 7 -21.19 4.66 -18.42
N VAL A 8 -22.04 5.39 -17.70
CA VAL A 8 -21.72 6.01 -16.41
C VAL A 8 -21.25 4.90 -15.47
N LEU A 9 -19.93 4.83 -15.26
CA LEU A 9 -19.33 3.99 -14.23
C LEU A 9 -19.74 4.57 -12.88
N ARG A 10 -20.86 4.07 -12.33
CA ARG A 10 -21.30 4.34 -10.96
C ARG A 10 -20.43 3.57 -9.98
N SER A 11 -19.18 3.99 -9.83
CA SER A 11 -18.47 3.76 -8.58
C SER A 11 -18.18 5.13 -8.00
N TYR A 12 -18.78 5.41 -6.84
CA TYR A 12 -18.69 6.63 -6.05
C TYR A 12 -19.56 7.79 -6.55
N SER A 13 -20.40 8.31 -5.65
CA SER A 13 -21.27 9.48 -5.87
C SER A 13 -20.44 10.75 -6.02
N LEU A 14 -19.75 10.90 -7.14
CA LEU A 14 -18.99 12.08 -7.51
C LEU A 14 -19.37 12.42 -8.95
N GLU A 15 -20.13 13.50 -9.13
CA GLU A 15 -20.43 14.06 -10.44
C GLU A 15 -19.17 14.71 -10.98
N TYR A 16 -18.46 14.01 -11.86
CA TYR A 16 -17.34 14.56 -12.62
C TYR A 16 -17.58 14.31 -14.11
N ASP A 17 -17.39 15.36 -14.91
CA ASP A 17 -17.66 15.37 -16.35
C ASP A 17 -16.46 14.86 -17.18
N CYS A 18 -15.27 14.72 -16.59
CA CYS A 18 -14.06 14.24 -17.29
C CYS A 18 -13.02 13.56 -16.39
N GLY A 19 -12.13 12.75 -17.02
CA GLY A 19 -11.12 11.96 -16.32
C GLY A 19 -10.03 12.76 -15.60
N GLU A 20 -9.75 13.99 -16.02
CA GLU A 20 -8.78 14.90 -15.35
C GLU A 20 -9.23 15.28 -13.94
N GLN A 21 -10.54 15.30 -13.67
CA GLN A 21 -11.08 15.54 -12.33
C GLN A 21 -10.94 14.31 -11.42
N LEU A 22 -10.84 13.11 -12.01
CA LEU A 22 -10.67 11.86 -11.28
C LEU A 22 -9.22 11.54 -10.98
N GLU A 23 -8.30 11.92 -11.87
CA GLU A 23 -6.86 11.62 -11.80
C GLU A 23 -6.17 11.93 -10.45
N PRO A 24 -6.50 13.02 -9.73
CA PRO A 24 -5.88 13.32 -8.45
C PRO A 24 -6.07 12.22 -7.39
N LEU A 25 -7.23 11.57 -7.33
CA LEU A 25 -7.54 10.55 -6.33
C LEU A 25 -6.70 9.26 -6.52
N PRO A 26 -6.66 8.61 -7.71
CA PRO A 26 -5.78 7.46 -7.95
C PRO A 26 -4.30 7.76 -7.74
N ARG A 27 -3.83 8.98 -8.06
CA ARG A 27 -2.45 9.39 -7.78
C ARG A 27 -2.19 9.44 -6.28
N ALA A 28 -3.05 10.14 -5.54
CA ALA A 28 -2.94 10.21 -4.09
C ALA A 28 -3.04 8.82 -3.43
N TYR A 29 -3.95 7.96 -3.92
CA TYR A 29 -4.10 6.58 -3.45
C TYR A 29 -2.82 5.76 -3.67
N ARG A 30 -2.25 5.81 -4.88
CA ARG A 30 -0.98 5.15 -5.21
C ARG A 30 0.14 5.64 -4.29
N ASP A 31 0.21 6.94 -4.04
CA ASP A 31 1.26 7.53 -3.22
C ASP A 31 1.14 7.08 -1.76
N VAL A 32 -0.09 6.95 -1.22
CA VAL A 32 -0.32 6.33 0.11
C VAL A 32 0.09 4.85 0.11
N VAL A 33 -0.26 4.07 -0.92
CA VAL A 33 0.18 2.67 -1.02
C VAL A 33 1.70 2.59 -0.98
N ASN A 34 2.40 3.41 -1.77
CA ASN A 34 3.87 3.43 -1.82
C ASN A 34 4.48 3.85 -0.48
N ARG A 35 3.95 4.89 0.17
CA ARG A 35 4.43 5.31 1.50
C ARG A 35 4.29 4.21 2.55
N VAL A 36 3.16 3.50 2.57
CA VAL A 36 2.98 2.35 3.48
C VAL A 36 4.00 1.25 3.17
N LEU A 37 4.23 0.96 1.90
CA LEU A 37 5.22 -0.03 1.49
C LEU A 37 6.64 0.37 1.93
N GLU A 38 7.04 1.61 1.70
CA GLU A 38 8.33 2.16 2.15
C GLU A 38 8.51 2.01 3.66
N GLU A 39 7.48 2.34 4.46
CA GLU A 39 7.52 2.14 5.91
C GLU A 39 7.67 0.65 6.29
N LEU A 40 6.91 -0.25 5.66
CA LEU A 40 7.00 -1.67 5.95
C LEU A 40 8.37 -2.26 5.60
N TRP A 41 8.95 -1.89 4.47
CA TRP A 41 10.29 -2.32 4.07
C TRP A 41 11.40 -1.63 4.86
N GLY A 42 11.22 -0.37 5.23
CA GLY A 42 12.16 0.39 6.08
C GLY A 42 12.34 -0.23 7.46
N ASN A 43 11.31 -0.94 7.95
CA ASN A 43 11.36 -1.70 9.20
C ASN A 43 11.94 -3.12 9.05
N ILE A 44 12.61 -3.43 7.94
CA ILE A 44 13.29 -4.72 7.74
C ILE A 44 14.79 -4.59 7.93
N GLU A 45 15.32 -5.42 8.82
CA GLU A 45 16.75 -5.76 8.88
C GLU A 45 17.02 -7.11 8.21
N TRP A 46 18.21 -7.23 7.61
CA TRP A 46 18.61 -8.42 6.85
C TRP A 46 19.61 -9.28 7.63
N GLY A 47 19.13 -10.41 8.15
CA GLY A 47 20.01 -11.41 8.77
C GLY A 47 20.60 -12.35 7.72
N LYS A 48 21.92 -12.63 7.78
CA LYS A 48 22.54 -13.67 6.94
C LYS A 48 22.42 -15.05 7.61
N LYS A 49 21.89 -16.04 6.89
CA LYS A 49 21.85 -17.44 7.33
C LYS A 49 22.46 -18.34 6.26
N LYS A 50 23.40 -19.20 6.68
CA LYS A 50 23.97 -20.21 5.79
C LYS A 50 22.94 -21.31 5.53
N VAL A 51 22.76 -21.68 4.27
CA VAL A 51 21.88 -22.81 3.91
C VAL A 51 22.59 -24.11 4.30
N LYS A 52 21.92 -24.96 5.09
CA LYS A 52 22.50 -26.23 5.55
C LYS A 52 22.85 -27.10 4.35
N GLY A 53 24.08 -27.60 4.29
CA GLY A 53 24.57 -28.45 3.20
C GLY A 53 24.98 -27.69 1.93
N ASN A 54 24.96 -26.35 1.92
CA ASN A 54 25.36 -25.56 0.75
C ASN A 54 26.36 -24.45 1.12
N LYS A 55 27.12 -23.94 0.14
CA LYS A 55 28.03 -22.79 0.32
C LYS A 55 27.29 -21.44 0.26
N GLN A 56 26.01 -21.46 -0.08
CA GLN A 56 25.17 -20.27 -0.27
C GLN A 56 24.68 -19.67 1.06
N TRP A 57 24.62 -18.34 1.10
CA TRP A 57 24.01 -17.55 2.17
C TRP A 57 22.67 -17.00 1.70
N ARG A 58 21.66 -17.03 2.57
CA ARG A 58 20.36 -16.36 2.35
C ARG A 58 20.24 -15.17 3.29
N LEU A 59 19.67 -14.08 2.78
CA LEU A 59 19.21 -12.98 3.61
C LEU A 59 17.81 -13.31 4.09
N LEU A 60 17.55 -13.14 5.38
CA LEU A 60 16.25 -13.36 6.00
C LEU A 60 15.77 -12.05 6.62
N PRO A 61 14.60 -11.53 6.21
CA PRO A 61 14.04 -10.32 6.79
C PRO A 61 13.64 -10.55 8.25
N ARG A 62 14.05 -9.62 9.11
CA ARG A 62 13.63 -9.48 10.51
C ARG A 62 12.98 -8.11 10.67
N TYR A 63 11.89 -8.04 11.42
CA TYR A 63 11.25 -6.76 11.69
C TYR A 63 11.91 -6.08 12.88
N THR A 64 12.22 -4.79 12.75
CA THR A 64 12.76 -3.95 13.83
C THR A 64 11.69 -3.54 14.83
N VAL A 65 10.44 -3.48 14.39
CA VAL A 65 9.25 -3.14 15.19
C VAL A 65 8.14 -4.16 14.94
N ASP A 66 7.15 -4.22 15.83
CA ASP A 66 5.95 -5.02 15.58
C ASP A 66 5.00 -4.29 14.61
N ILE A 67 5.31 -4.43 13.31
CA ILE A 67 4.49 -3.90 12.20
C ILE A 67 3.08 -4.50 12.14
N HIS A 68 2.79 -5.55 12.91
CA HIS A 68 1.47 -6.18 12.93
C HIS A 68 0.60 -5.70 14.09
N SER A 69 1.18 -5.03 15.08
CA SER A 69 0.48 -4.46 16.23
C SER A 69 -0.61 -3.47 15.83
N GLY A 70 -1.66 -3.40 16.65
CA GLY A 70 -2.74 -2.43 16.46
C GLY A 70 -2.26 -0.99 16.63
N GLU A 71 -1.33 -0.76 17.56
CA GLU A 71 -0.74 0.55 17.83
C GLU A 71 0.07 1.06 16.63
N TYR A 72 0.93 0.23 16.06
CA TYR A 72 1.70 0.59 14.86
C TYR A 72 0.77 0.96 13.69
N LYS A 73 -0.25 0.14 13.43
CA LYS A 73 -1.22 0.40 12.35
C LYS A 73 -2.01 1.67 12.57
N ARG A 74 -2.38 1.96 13.82
CA ARG A 74 -3.10 3.18 14.18
C ARG A 74 -2.21 4.41 13.99
N ALA A 75 -0.98 4.39 14.50
CA ALA A 75 -0.02 5.49 14.33
C ALA A 75 0.29 5.75 12.85
N LEU A 76 0.52 4.69 12.07
CA LEU A 76 0.71 4.79 10.63
C LEU A 76 -0.51 5.42 9.95
N ARG A 77 -1.71 4.94 10.25
CA ARG A 77 -2.95 5.48 9.69
C ARG A 77 -3.13 6.96 10.04
N ASP A 78 -2.93 7.32 11.29
CA ASP A 78 -3.11 8.70 11.76
C ASP A 78 -2.11 9.63 11.04
N SER A 79 -0.86 9.20 10.84
CA SER A 79 0.16 9.94 10.05
C SER A 79 -0.16 10.10 8.56
N LEU A 80 -0.94 9.18 7.99
CA LEU A 80 -1.36 9.23 6.59
C LEU A 80 -2.57 10.14 6.39
N LEU A 81 -3.34 10.41 7.45
CA LEU A 81 -4.54 11.24 7.39
C LEU A 81 -4.29 12.72 7.61
N GLU A 82 -3.14 13.10 8.17
CA GLU A 82 -2.80 14.50 8.52
C GLU A 82 -2.97 15.47 7.33
N ASP A 83 -2.55 15.06 6.13
CA ASP A 83 -2.65 15.85 4.90
C ASP A 83 -3.53 15.19 3.82
N TRP A 84 -4.48 14.34 4.20
CA TRP A 84 -5.29 13.57 3.25
C TRP A 84 -6.57 14.31 2.84
N PRO A 85 -6.73 14.72 1.56
CA PRO A 85 -7.85 15.57 1.14
C PRO A 85 -9.11 14.79 0.76
N TYR A 86 -9.10 13.45 0.80
CA TYR A 86 -10.23 12.60 0.40
C TYR A 86 -10.85 11.85 1.58
N ALA A 87 -11.90 11.06 1.32
CA ALA A 87 -12.50 10.24 2.37
C ALA A 87 -11.49 9.26 2.99
N ALA A 88 -11.50 9.13 4.32
CA ALA A 88 -10.53 8.34 5.08
C ALA A 88 -10.49 6.84 4.69
N HIS A 89 -11.61 6.29 4.20
CA HIS A 89 -11.67 4.88 3.80
C HIS A 89 -10.73 4.56 2.62
N TRP A 90 -10.32 5.56 1.83
CA TRP A 90 -9.31 5.37 0.79
C TRP A 90 -7.94 5.07 1.38
N VAL A 91 -7.56 5.73 2.48
CA VAL A 91 -6.34 5.42 3.24
C VAL A 91 -6.44 4.01 3.82
N ASP A 92 -7.59 3.64 4.41
CA ASP A 92 -7.81 2.30 4.96
C ASP A 92 -7.66 1.21 3.88
N SER A 93 -8.18 1.46 2.68
CA SER A 93 -8.01 0.57 1.52
C SER A 93 -6.55 0.50 1.08
N ALA A 94 -5.86 1.64 0.98
CA ALA A 94 -4.46 1.70 0.57
C ALA A 94 -3.55 0.93 1.53
N ILE A 95 -3.75 1.07 2.85
CA ILE A 95 -3.07 0.29 3.88
C ILE A 95 -3.31 -1.21 3.65
N LYS A 96 -4.57 -1.63 3.47
CA LYS A 96 -4.90 -3.05 3.21
C LYS A 96 -4.19 -3.58 1.96
N THR A 97 -4.18 -2.81 0.88
CA THR A 97 -3.48 -3.17 -0.36
C THR A 97 -1.98 -3.32 -0.12
N ALA A 98 -1.34 -2.36 0.54
CA ALA A 98 0.09 -2.41 0.81
C ALA A 98 0.48 -3.62 1.67
N TYR A 99 -0.25 -3.91 2.75
CA TYR A 99 -0.01 -5.11 3.57
C TYR A 99 -0.21 -6.42 2.77
N SER A 100 -1.17 -6.46 1.84
CA SER A 100 -1.37 -7.62 0.97
C SER A 100 -0.17 -7.83 0.02
N ILE A 101 0.33 -6.77 -0.60
CA ILE A 101 1.53 -6.79 -1.45
C ILE A 101 2.74 -7.28 -0.63
N PHE A 102 2.96 -6.68 0.54
CA PHE A 102 4.07 -7.02 1.42
C PHE A 102 4.02 -8.47 1.89
N LYS A 103 2.83 -8.97 2.27
CA LYS A 103 2.61 -10.36 2.64
C LYS A 103 2.91 -11.31 1.47
N SER A 104 2.45 -10.97 0.27
CA SER A 104 2.71 -11.76 -0.94
C SER A 104 4.20 -11.82 -1.24
N TRP A 105 4.90 -10.69 -1.22
CA TRP A 105 6.34 -10.62 -1.40
C TRP A 105 7.08 -11.51 -0.40
N ARG A 106 6.78 -11.39 0.90
CA ARG A 106 7.42 -12.20 1.95
C ARG A 106 7.24 -13.71 1.71
N LYS A 107 6.04 -14.12 1.30
CA LYS A 107 5.75 -15.54 0.98
C LYS A 107 6.54 -16.05 -0.22
N ASN A 108 6.77 -15.22 -1.22
CA ASN A 108 7.50 -15.62 -2.43
C ASN A 108 9.02 -15.49 -2.26
N TYR A 109 9.49 -14.68 -1.32
CA TYR A 109 10.91 -14.48 -1.05
C TYR A 109 11.51 -15.54 -0.10
N LEU A 110 10.78 -15.93 0.94
CA LEU A 110 11.23 -16.87 1.98
C LEU A 110 11.06 -18.33 1.55
#